data_AF-A0A356H9P9-F1
#
_entry.id   AF-A0A356H9P9-F1
#
_cell.length_a   1.000
_cell.length_b   1.000
_cell.length_c   1.000
_cell.angle_alpha   90.00
_cell.angle_beta   90.00
_cell.angle_gamma   90.00
#
_symmetry.space_group_name_H-M   'P 1'
#
loop_
_entity.id
_entity.type
_entity.pdbx_description
1 polymer ?
#
loop_
_entity_poly.entity_id
_entity_poly.type
_entity_poly.pdbx_seq_one_letter_code
_entity_poly.pdbx_strand_id
1 'polypeptide(L)'
;MCSWNEAFAGKWNTAIGNGNAYGAQMVTDETAKGEKGGMPTLTTGKTTGQGILEVRIDSLLAQGFTPATVTNSTVFGSLSNYYIVNYWSPAHYAVGHIPGSIQYTPKESLKFAADLTTLPNDKTIAVYCYTGQTSAALVVYLRLLGYDAKSILYGTNGMMYDKMGEYNGTNPEAKMTMFKASEIMGYEYVTN
;
A
#
# COMPACT_ATOMS: atom_id res chain seq x y z
N MET A 1 -3.96 -7.82 -13.33
CA MET A 1 -5.02 -7.82 -14.36
C MET A 1 -4.79 -6.79 -15.46
N CYS A 2 -4.13 -5.64 -15.19
CA CYS A 2 -3.81 -4.65 -16.22
C CYS A 2 -2.84 -5.13 -17.31
N SER A 3 -1.97 -6.11 -17.02
CA SER A 3 -1.06 -6.71 -18.01
C SER A 3 -1.74 -7.74 -18.92
N TRP A 4 -3.01 -8.10 -18.70
CA TRP A 4 -3.68 -9.12 -19.52
C TRP A 4 -3.98 -8.60 -20.93
N ASN A 5 -4.65 -7.44 -20.99
CA ASN A 5 -5.09 -6.81 -22.23
C ASN A 5 -5.15 -5.29 -22.03
N GLU A 6 -4.91 -4.53 -23.10
CA GLU A 6 -4.91 -3.06 -23.08
C GLU A 6 -6.23 -2.46 -22.59
N ALA A 7 -7.36 -3.16 -22.81
CA ALA A 7 -8.67 -2.77 -22.31
C ALA A 7 -8.71 -2.54 -20.79
N PHE A 8 -7.84 -3.20 -20.02
CA PHE A 8 -7.76 -3.08 -18.56
C PHE A 8 -6.59 -2.20 -18.08
N ALA A 9 -5.74 -1.73 -19.01
CA ALA A 9 -4.50 -1.02 -18.69
C ALA A 9 -4.68 0.49 -18.57
N GLY A 10 -5.76 1.08 -19.10
CA GLY A 10 -5.92 2.54 -19.20
C GLY A 10 -5.67 3.32 -17.91
N LYS A 11 -6.21 2.83 -16.78
CA LYS A 11 -5.98 3.46 -15.46
C LYS A 11 -4.51 3.37 -15.01
N TRP A 12 -3.85 2.25 -15.30
CA TRP A 12 -2.43 2.06 -14.99
C TRP A 12 -1.53 2.95 -15.85
N ASN A 13 -1.80 3.00 -17.17
CA ASN A 13 -1.07 3.88 -18.10
C ASN A 13 -1.22 5.35 -17.70
N THR A 14 -2.41 5.77 -17.27
CA THR A 14 -2.65 7.12 -16.74
C THR A 14 -1.86 7.37 -15.44
N ALA A 15 -1.82 6.39 -14.53
CA ALA A 15 -1.12 6.53 -13.26
C ALA A 15 0.40 6.65 -13.45
N ILE A 16 1.00 5.81 -14.30
CA ILE A 16 2.44 5.90 -14.60
C ILE A 16 2.80 7.15 -15.41
N GLY A 17 1.91 7.61 -16.31
CA GLY A 17 2.13 8.86 -17.05
C GLY A 17 2.20 10.08 -16.13
N ASN A 18 1.50 10.03 -15.00
CA ASN A 18 1.60 11.02 -13.91
C ASN A 18 2.54 10.56 -12.78
N GLY A 19 3.31 9.51 -13.03
CA GLY A 19 4.04 8.75 -12.03
C GLY A 19 5.21 9.48 -11.38
N ASN A 20 5.51 10.71 -11.81
CA ASN A 20 6.63 11.52 -11.31
C ASN A 20 6.18 12.76 -10.53
N ALA A 21 4.87 12.93 -10.28
CA ALA A 21 4.30 14.11 -9.62
C ALA A 21 4.90 14.40 -8.23
N TYR A 22 5.45 13.40 -7.54
CA TYR A 22 5.97 13.53 -6.18
C TYR A 22 7.44 13.10 -6.05
N GLY A 23 8.13 12.81 -7.16
CA GLY A 23 9.52 12.30 -7.12
C GLY A 23 10.48 13.25 -6.38
N ALA A 24 10.32 14.55 -6.59
CA ALA A 24 11.11 15.60 -5.94
C ALA A 24 10.77 15.81 -4.44
N GLN A 25 9.64 15.28 -3.98
CA GLN A 25 9.19 15.39 -2.58
C GLN A 25 9.61 14.18 -1.73
N MET A 26 10.19 13.15 -2.35
CA MET A 26 10.66 11.97 -1.64
C MET A 26 11.89 12.32 -0.79
N VAL A 27 11.90 11.86 0.46
CA VAL A 27 13.00 12.06 1.41
C VAL A 27 13.72 10.74 1.69
N THR A 28 14.85 10.82 2.37
CA THR A 28 15.66 9.67 2.80
C THR A 28 15.79 9.56 4.32
N ASP A 29 15.21 10.50 5.06
CA ASP A 29 15.28 10.53 6.52
C ASP A 29 14.45 9.41 7.14
N GLU A 30 15.07 8.61 8.00
CA GLU A 30 14.36 7.53 8.66
C GLU A 30 13.35 8.05 9.67
N THR A 31 12.10 7.58 9.56
CA THR A 31 11.07 7.82 10.57
C THR A 31 10.92 6.59 11.45
N ALA A 32 11.11 6.76 12.76
CA ALA A 32 10.97 5.68 13.72
C ALA A 32 9.52 5.17 13.79
N LYS A 33 9.37 3.88 14.10
CA LYS A 33 8.06 3.29 14.41
C LYS A 33 7.54 3.89 15.73
N GLY A 34 6.22 3.94 15.86
CA GLY A 34 5.58 4.30 17.13
C GLY A 34 5.88 3.27 18.23
N GLU A 35 5.65 3.68 19.48
CA GLU A 35 5.67 2.77 20.62
C GLU A 35 4.63 1.65 20.46
N LYS A 36 4.91 0.48 21.04
CA LYS A 36 3.95 -0.63 21.04
C LYS A 36 2.72 -0.26 21.88
N GLY A 37 1.53 -0.34 21.28
CA GLY A 37 0.25 -0.03 21.89
C GLY A 37 -0.75 -1.19 21.85
N GLY A 38 -2.02 -0.86 22.13
CA GLY A 38 -3.12 -1.81 22.10
C GLY A 38 -3.67 -2.06 20.69
N MET A 39 -4.24 -3.24 20.48
CA MET A 39 -4.97 -3.58 19.26
C MET A 39 -6.33 -2.85 19.19
N PRO A 40 -6.88 -2.60 17.99
CA PRO A 40 -8.25 -2.12 17.85
C PRO A 40 -9.26 -3.04 18.54
N THR A 41 -10.28 -2.45 19.15
CA THR A 41 -11.39 -3.21 19.75
C THR A 41 -12.40 -3.59 18.68
N LEU A 42 -12.78 -4.87 18.62
CA LEU A 42 -13.77 -5.38 17.67
C LEU A 42 -15.11 -5.62 18.36
N THR A 43 -16.13 -4.86 17.97
CA THR A 43 -17.50 -5.02 18.48
C THR A 43 -18.34 -5.80 17.47
N THR A 44 -18.25 -7.13 17.49
CA THR A 44 -18.98 -8.03 16.57
C THR A 44 -20.16 -8.75 17.23
N GLY A 45 -20.26 -8.71 18.56
CA GLY A 45 -21.24 -9.50 19.33
C GLY A 45 -20.97 -11.01 19.33
N LYS A 46 -19.80 -11.45 18.84
CA LYS A 46 -19.37 -12.87 18.83
C LYS A 46 -18.22 -13.08 19.82
N THR A 47 -18.13 -14.28 20.37
CA THR A 47 -17.10 -14.65 21.37
C THR A 47 -16.07 -15.65 20.83
N THR A 48 -16.34 -16.30 19.70
CA THR A 48 -15.40 -17.21 19.03
C THR A 48 -14.61 -16.47 17.95
N GLY A 49 -13.34 -16.84 17.76
CA GLY A 49 -12.49 -16.23 16.73
C GLY A 49 -13.07 -16.37 15.32
N GLN A 50 -13.62 -17.54 14.99
CA GLN A 50 -14.31 -17.77 13.72
C GLN A 50 -15.52 -16.84 13.54
N GLY A 51 -16.41 -16.75 14.55
CA GLY A 51 -17.59 -15.91 14.45
C GLY A 51 -17.24 -14.42 14.34
N ILE A 52 -16.19 -13.97 15.04
CA ILE A 52 -15.66 -12.60 14.87
C ILE A 52 -15.18 -12.40 13.43
N LEU A 53 -14.38 -13.33 12.89
CA LEU A 53 -13.83 -13.23 11.54
C LEU A 53 -14.92 -13.17 10.46
N GLU A 54 -15.91 -14.05 10.52
CA GLU A 54 -17.02 -14.10 9.56
C GLU A 54 -17.79 -12.77 9.52
N VAL A 55 -18.17 -12.22 10.69
CA VAL A 55 -18.84 -10.92 10.77
C VAL A 55 -17.99 -9.79 10.18
N ARG A 56 -16.67 -9.83 10.40
CA ARG A 56 -15.75 -8.83 9.85
C ARG A 56 -15.63 -8.95 8.33
N ILE A 57 -15.53 -10.16 7.80
CA ILE A 57 -15.46 -10.40 6.35
C ILE A 57 -16.73 -9.87 5.69
N ASP A 58 -17.91 -10.26 6.18
CA ASP A 58 -19.20 -9.84 5.61
C ASP A 58 -19.35 -8.32 5.61
N SER A 59 -18.98 -7.68 6.72
CA SER A 59 -19.01 -6.21 6.84
C SER A 59 -18.07 -5.52 5.84
N LEU A 60 -16.85 -6.02 5.67
CA LEU A 60 -15.88 -5.44 4.75
C LEU A 60 -16.25 -5.68 3.28
N LEU A 61 -16.80 -6.85 2.96
CA LEU A 61 -17.30 -7.15 1.61
C LEU A 61 -18.49 -6.24 1.25
N ALA A 62 -19.41 -6.00 2.18
CA ALA A 62 -20.54 -5.09 1.98
C ALA A 62 -20.11 -3.62 1.79
N GLN A 63 -19.03 -3.18 2.44
CA GLN A 63 -18.45 -1.85 2.26
C GLN A 63 -17.80 -1.66 0.87
N GLY A 64 -17.38 -2.76 0.23
CA GLY A 64 -16.68 -2.74 -1.04
C GLY A 64 -15.26 -2.16 -0.96
N PHE A 65 -14.67 -1.92 -2.14
CA PHE A 65 -13.25 -1.57 -2.25
C PHE A 65 -12.94 -0.10 -1.93
N THR A 66 -13.84 0.82 -2.28
CA THR A 66 -13.59 2.28 -2.19
C THR A 66 -13.13 2.74 -0.80
N PRO A 67 -13.75 2.33 0.32
CA PRO A 67 -13.32 2.75 1.66
C PRO A 67 -11.91 2.30 2.05
N ALA A 68 -11.38 1.24 1.40
CA ALA A 68 -10.06 0.68 1.61
C ALA A 68 -8.96 1.32 0.73
N THR A 69 -9.28 2.40 0.02
CA THR A 69 -8.34 3.07 -0.91
C THR A 69 -8.21 4.56 -0.64
N VAL A 70 -7.09 5.13 -1.08
CA VAL A 70 -6.83 6.57 -1.11
C VAL A 70 -5.93 6.90 -2.30
N THR A 71 -6.07 8.08 -2.90
CA THR A 71 -5.18 8.52 -3.98
C THR A 71 -3.88 9.10 -3.40
N ASN A 72 -2.80 9.07 -4.19
CA ASN A 72 -1.56 9.76 -3.82
C ASN A 72 -1.80 11.27 -3.58
N SER A 73 -2.61 11.93 -4.41
CA SER A 73 -2.93 13.35 -4.28
C SER A 73 -3.59 13.71 -2.96
N THR A 74 -4.51 12.89 -2.47
CA THR A 74 -5.17 13.11 -1.17
C THR A 74 -4.17 12.94 -0.03
N VAL A 75 -3.28 11.94 -0.10
CA VAL A 75 -2.26 11.72 0.94
C VAL A 75 -1.25 12.86 0.95
N PHE A 76 -0.69 13.24 -0.20
CA PHE A 76 0.27 14.34 -0.31
C PHE A 76 -0.33 15.71 -0.01
N GLY A 77 -1.64 15.90 -0.22
CA GLY A 77 -2.35 17.11 0.18
C GLY A 77 -2.39 17.32 1.70
N SER A 78 -2.23 16.27 2.52
CA SER A 78 -2.25 16.35 3.98
C SER A 78 -1.56 15.15 4.64
N LEU A 79 -0.23 15.06 4.50
CA LEU A 79 0.57 13.94 5.04
C LEU A 79 0.35 13.70 6.55
N SER A 80 0.19 14.79 7.32
CA SER A 80 -0.02 14.73 8.77
C SER A 80 -1.32 14.04 9.20
N ASN A 81 -2.32 13.94 8.32
CA ASN A 81 -3.59 13.25 8.62
C ASN A 81 -3.44 11.73 8.65
N TYR A 82 -2.31 11.19 8.15
CA TYR A 82 -2.11 9.76 7.99
C TYR A 82 -0.97 9.24 8.87
N TYR A 83 -1.07 7.97 9.25
CA TYR A 83 0.09 7.15 9.59
C TYR A 83 0.53 6.41 8.32
N ILE A 84 1.63 6.83 7.72
CA ILE A 84 2.01 6.36 6.38
C ILE A 84 2.95 5.15 6.52
N VAL A 85 2.49 3.99 6.08
CA VAL A 85 3.26 2.74 6.08
C VAL A 85 3.90 2.54 4.73
N ASN A 86 5.23 2.57 4.73
CA ASN A 86 6.04 2.09 3.64
C ASN A 86 6.23 0.56 3.76
N TYR A 87 5.80 -0.20 2.75
CA TYR A 87 5.81 -1.67 2.82
C TYR A 87 6.78 -2.31 1.80
N TRP A 88 8.08 -2.11 2.02
CA TRP A 88 9.17 -2.74 1.25
C TRP A 88 10.48 -2.88 2.05
N SER A 89 11.59 -3.29 1.43
CA SER A 89 12.88 -3.51 2.10
C SER A 89 13.54 -2.22 2.61
N PRO A 90 14.34 -2.27 3.70
CA PRO A 90 15.06 -1.09 4.19
C PRO A 90 15.97 -0.45 3.12
N ALA A 91 16.61 -1.27 2.28
CA ALA A 91 17.44 -0.79 1.19
C ALA A 91 16.69 0.10 0.19
N HIS A 92 15.45 -0.25 -0.17
CA HIS A 92 14.63 0.58 -1.05
C HIS A 92 14.10 1.83 -0.34
N TYR A 93 13.87 1.75 0.97
CA TYR A 93 13.44 2.90 1.77
C TYR A 93 14.53 3.97 1.81
N ALA A 94 15.79 3.58 1.94
CA ALA A 94 16.94 4.49 1.93
C ALA A 94 17.13 5.26 0.61
N VAL A 95 16.56 4.79 -0.51
CA VAL A 95 16.64 5.45 -1.83
C VAL A 95 15.67 6.64 -1.91
N GLY A 96 14.54 6.56 -1.21
CA GLY A 96 13.51 7.58 -1.26
C GLY A 96 12.16 7.04 -0.84
N HIS A 97 11.45 7.80 -0.01
CA HIS A 97 10.12 7.45 0.48
C HIS A 97 9.29 8.70 0.77
N ILE A 98 7.99 8.53 1.02
CA ILE A 98 7.08 9.64 1.31
C ILE A 98 7.52 10.28 2.64
N PRO A 99 7.58 11.61 2.76
CA PRO A 99 7.94 12.27 4.02
C PRO A 99 7.09 11.79 5.20
N GLY A 100 7.76 11.42 6.30
CA GLY A 100 7.12 10.90 7.51
C GLY A 100 6.55 9.48 7.37
N SER A 101 6.78 8.78 6.25
CA SER A 101 6.43 7.37 6.14
C SER A 101 7.38 6.49 6.94
N ILE A 102 6.86 5.38 7.45
CA ILE A 102 7.58 4.49 8.35
C ILE A 102 7.74 3.15 7.66
N GLN A 103 8.97 2.62 7.66
CA GLN A 103 9.28 1.35 7.02
C GLN A 103 8.75 0.17 7.81
N TYR A 104 8.03 -0.72 7.14
CA TYR A 104 7.64 -2.05 7.63
C TYR A 104 8.08 -3.11 6.61
N THR A 105 8.90 -4.06 7.06
CA THR A 105 9.43 -5.11 6.19
C THR A 105 8.32 -6.12 5.84
N PRO A 106 8.08 -6.41 4.55
CA PRO A 106 7.09 -7.39 4.14
C PRO A 106 7.29 -8.76 4.77
N LYS A 107 6.20 -9.41 5.18
CA LYS A 107 6.17 -10.73 5.86
C LYS A 107 6.89 -10.79 7.21
N GLU A 108 7.51 -9.71 7.68
CA GLU A 108 8.26 -9.68 8.94
C GLU A 108 7.61 -8.74 9.96
N SER A 109 7.55 -7.45 9.66
CA SER A 109 7.18 -6.43 10.66
C SER A 109 5.74 -6.58 11.17
N LEU A 110 4.80 -7.08 10.37
CA LEU A 110 3.38 -7.14 10.75
C LEU A 110 2.95 -8.47 11.38
N LYS A 111 3.92 -9.25 11.87
CA LYS A 111 3.66 -10.32 12.85
C LYS A 111 3.27 -9.68 14.18
N PHE A 112 2.35 -10.31 14.92
CA PHE A 112 1.87 -9.81 16.21
C PHE A 112 3.01 -9.53 17.22
N ALA A 113 3.98 -10.45 17.31
CA ALA A 113 5.13 -10.31 18.21
C ALA A 113 6.19 -9.28 17.77
N ALA A 114 6.12 -8.83 16.51
CA ALA A 114 7.07 -7.89 15.93
C ALA A 114 6.56 -6.44 16.10
N ASP A 115 6.13 -5.81 15.02
CA ASP A 115 5.79 -4.39 14.96
C ASP A 115 4.30 -4.13 14.75
N LEU A 116 3.44 -5.15 14.66
CA LEU A 116 2.00 -4.95 14.40
C LEU A 116 1.35 -3.98 15.40
N THR A 117 1.72 -4.08 16.67
CA THR A 117 1.19 -3.22 17.75
C THR A 117 1.77 -1.82 17.79
N THR A 118 2.74 -1.49 16.93
CA THR A 118 3.24 -0.11 16.75
C THR A 118 2.30 0.73 15.88
N LEU A 119 1.35 0.09 15.18
CA LEU A 119 0.36 0.79 14.37
C LEU A 119 -0.68 1.48 15.28
N PRO A 120 -1.01 2.76 15.02
CA PRO A 120 -2.02 3.46 15.79
C PRO A 120 -3.41 2.89 15.52
N ASN A 121 -4.28 2.92 16.53
CA ASN A 121 -5.68 2.50 16.42
C ASN A 121 -6.66 3.68 16.37
N ASP A 122 -6.15 4.92 16.44
CA ASP A 122 -6.88 6.19 16.47
C ASP A 122 -6.56 7.10 15.27
N LYS A 123 -5.77 6.60 14.30
CA LYS A 123 -5.35 7.34 13.11
C LYS A 123 -5.48 6.50 11.85
N THR A 124 -5.91 7.11 10.75
CA THR A 124 -5.98 6.43 9.45
C THR A 124 -4.58 6.02 8.98
N ILE A 125 -4.42 4.74 8.63
CA ILE A 125 -3.19 4.16 8.13
C ILE A 125 -3.21 4.17 6.60
N ALA A 126 -2.28 4.90 5.98
CA ALA A 126 -2.09 4.89 4.53
C ALA A 126 -0.91 3.97 4.17
N VAL A 127 -1.20 2.83 3.55
CA VAL A 127 -0.20 1.82 3.19
C VAL A 127 0.14 1.93 1.72
N TYR A 128 1.43 1.90 1.38
CA TYR A 128 1.87 1.82 -0.01
C TYR A 128 3.03 0.85 -0.19
N CYS A 129 3.14 0.32 -1.42
CA CYS A 129 4.27 -0.44 -1.90
C CYS A 129 4.62 0.02 -3.32
N TYR A 130 5.35 -0.77 -4.10
CA TYR A 130 5.74 -0.38 -5.45
C TYR A 130 4.53 -0.16 -6.38
N THR A 131 3.60 -1.12 -6.42
CA THR A 131 2.49 -1.17 -7.39
C THR A 131 1.10 -1.08 -6.73
N GLY A 132 1.04 -0.91 -5.41
CA GLY A 132 -0.22 -0.92 -4.66
C GLY A 132 -0.83 -2.31 -4.42
N GLN A 133 -0.28 -3.38 -5.00
CA GLN A 133 -0.85 -4.74 -4.87
C GLN A 133 -0.61 -5.33 -3.47
N THR A 134 0.65 -5.36 -3.03
CA THR A 134 1.01 -5.88 -1.71
C THR A 134 0.41 -5.03 -0.59
N SER A 135 0.34 -3.70 -0.77
CA SER A 135 -0.31 -2.82 0.19
C SER A 135 -1.82 -3.05 0.27
N ALA A 136 -2.49 -3.33 -0.86
CA ALA A 136 -3.90 -3.68 -0.86
C ALA A 136 -4.17 -5.00 -0.09
N ALA A 137 -3.35 -6.02 -0.32
CA ALA A 137 -3.45 -7.28 0.43
C ALA A 137 -3.23 -7.06 1.94
N LEU A 138 -2.25 -6.21 2.30
CA LEU A 138 -2.01 -5.87 3.69
C LEU A 138 -3.17 -5.09 4.31
N VAL A 139 -3.77 -4.15 3.57
CA VAL A 139 -4.90 -3.37 4.05
C VAL A 139 -6.10 -4.26 4.35
N VAL A 140 -6.34 -5.33 3.58
CA VAL A 140 -7.37 -6.33 3.92
C VAL A 140 -7.10 -6.94 5.30
N TYR A 141 -5.86 -7.39 5.55
CA TYR A 141 -5.46 -7.94 6.84
C TYR A 141 -5.65 -6.95 7.99
N LEU A 142 -5.18 -5.71 7.85
CA LEU A 142 -5.31 -4.67 8.87
C LEU A 142 -6.77 -4.30 9.14
N ARG A 143 -7.59 -4.19 8.09
CA ARG A 143 -9.02 -3.89 8.22
C ARG A 143 -9.77 -5.03 8.88
N LEU A 144 -9.39 -6.30 8.66
CA LEU A 144 -9.97 -7.43 9.40
C LEU A 144 -9.68 -7.32 10.91
N LEU A 145 -8.49 -6.84 11.26
CA LEU A 145 -8.06 -6.59 12.64
C LEU A 145 -8.63 -5.31 13.28
N GLY A 146 -9.44 -4.53 12.57
CA GLY A 146 -10.07 -3.34 13.14
C GLY A 146 -9.41 -2.00 12.84
N TYR A 147 -8.26 -1.99 12.17
CA TYR A 147 -7.59 -0.73 11.82
C TYR A 147 -8.35 0.00 10.70
N ASP A 148 -8.39 1.34 10.78
CA ASP A 148 -8.75 2.19 9.64
C ASP A 148 -7.55 2.26 8.68
N ALA A 149 -7.44 1.28 7.80
CA ALA A 149 -6.36 1.20 6.82
C ALA A 149 -6.86 1.41 5.38
N LYS A 150 -6.03 2.10 4.59
CA LYS A 150 -6.26 2.43 3.18
C LYS A 150 -5.00 2.16 2.36
N SER A 151 -5.15 1.57 1.18
CA SER A 151 -4.04 1.42 0.23
C SER A 151 -3.93 2.67 -0.63
N ILE A 152 -2.73 3.22 -0.74
CA ILE A 152 -2.44 4.25 -1.75
C ILE A 152 -2.49 3.58 -3.13
N LEU A 153 -3.36 4.10 -4.01
CA LEU A 153 -3.56 3.54 -5.34
C LEU A 153 -2.27 3.63 -6.18
N TYR A 154 -2.00 2.57 -6.95
CA TYR A 154 -0.86 2.43 -7.87
C TYR A 154 0.53 2.41 -7.24
N GLY A 155 0.66 2.63 -5.93
CA GLY A 155 1.96 2.64 -5.24
C GLY A 155 2.91 3.70 -5.80
N THR A 156 4.22 3.49 -5.64
CA THR A 156 5.22 4.43 -6.16
C THR A 156 5.32 4.51 -7.66
N ASN A 157 4.76 3.54 -8.39
CA ASN A 157 4.60 3.69 -9.84
C ASN A 157 3.75 4.92 -10.20
N GLY A 158 2.86 5.36 -9.32
CA GLY A 158 2.11 6.60 -9.45
C GLY A 158 2.72 7.81 -8.73
N MET A 159 3.96 7.74 -8.23
CA MET A 159 4.53 8.81 -7.37
C MET A 159 5.99 9.18 -7.67
N MET A 160 6.86 8.21 -7.94
CA MET A 160 8.29 8.40 -8.23
C MET A 160 8.84 7.43 -9.30
N TYR A 161 8.09 7.22 -10.38
CA TYR A 161 8.34 6.20 -11.41
C TYR A 161 9.76 6.25 -12.00
N ASP A 162 10.24 7.42 -12.41
CA ASP A 162 11.57 7.57 -13.04
C ASP A 162 12.69 7.28 -12.05
N LYS A 163 12.55 7.74 -10.80
CA LYS A 163 13.52 7.47 -9.72
C LYS A 163 13.62 5.97 -9.41
N MET A 164 12.52 5.23 -9.52
CA MET A 164 12.58 3.76 -9.45
C MET A 164 13.36 3.16 -10.61
N GLY A 165 13.21 3.72 -11.82
CA GLY A 165 13.94 3.33 -13.02
C GLY A 165 15.45 3.56 -12.91
N GLU A 166 15.86 4.74 -12.43
CA GLU A 166 17.26 5.09 -12.17
C GLU A 166 17.92 4.14 -11.17
N TYR A 167 17.22 3.84 -10.06
CA TYR A 167 17.68 2.87 -9.08
C TYR A 167 17.83 1.47 -9.70
N ASN A 168 16.85 1.02 -10.47
CA ASN A 168 16.88 -0.29 -11.14
C ASN A 168 18.02 -0.42 -12.17
N GLY A 169 18.41 0.67 -12.81
CA GLY A 169 19.52 0.70 -13.76
C GLY A 169 20.89 0.53 -13.09
N THR A 170 21.02 0.98 -11.84
CA THR A 170 22.25 0.88 -11.04
C THR A 170 22.27 -0.34 -10.11
N ASN A 171 21.12 -0.97 -9.85
CA ASN A 171 20.95 -2.10 -8.93
C ASN A 171 20.21 -3.28 -9.61
N PRO A 172 20.83 -3.98 -10.56
CA PRO A 172 20.14 -4.98 -11.37
C PRO A 172 19.65 -6.21 -10.58
N GLU A 173 20.24 -6.48 -9.41
CA GLU A 173 19.91 -7.62 -8.54
C GLU A 173 18.85 -7.30 -7.47
N ALA A 174 18.57 -6.00 -7.24
CA ALA A 174 17.64 -5.54 -6.21
C ALA A 174 16.66 -4.54 -6.82
N LYS A 175 15.81 -5.00 -7.74
CA LYS A 175 14.91 -4.10 -8.48
C LYS A 175 13.66 -3.74 -7.68
N MET A 176 13.27 -2.47 -7.75
CA MET A 176 11.91 -2.01 -7.44
C MET A 176 10.96 -2.43 -8.57
N THR A 177 9.80 -2.98 -8.22
CA THR A 177 8.83 -3.43 -9.23
C THR A 177 8.19 -2.24 -9.96
N MET A 178 8.38 -2.17 -11.27
CA MET A 178 7.77 -1.16 -12.14
C MET A 178 6.80 -1.84 -13.10
N PHE A 179 5.67 -1.19 -13.39
CA PHE A 179 4.75 -1.60 -14.44
C PHE A 179 5.09 -0.86 -15.73
N LYS A 180 5.31 -1.59 -16.83
CA LYS A 180 5.58 -1.03 -18.15
C LYS A 180 4.45 -1.40 -19.11
N ALA A 181 4.06 -0.47 -19.98
CA ALA A 181 3.08 -0.77 -21.02
C ALA A 181 3.50 -1.94 -21.94
N SER A 182 4.82 -2.14 -22.13
CA SER A 182 5.38 -3.28 -22.87
C SER A 182 5.14 -4.64 -22.22
N GLU A 183 4.66 -4.69 -20.98
CA GLU A 183 4.34 -5.94 -20.25
C GLU A 183 2.87 -6.35 -20.45
N ILE A 184 2.11 -5.61 -21.27
CA ILE A 184 0.74 -5.98 -21.63
C ILE A 184 0.81 -7.10 -22.68
N MET A 185 0.19 -8.23 -22.34
CA MET A 185 0.32 -9.47 -23.11
C MET A 185 -0.64 -9.57 -24.31
N GLY A 186 -1.69 -8.74 -24.35
CA GLY A 186 -2.67 -8.73 -25.44
C GLY A 186 -3.55 -9.99 -25.48
N TYR A 187 -3.71 -10.69 -24.37
CA TYR A 187 -4.53 -11.90 -24.30
C TYR A 187 -6.02 -11.59 -24.52
N GLU A 188 -6.72 -12.52 -25.16
CA GLU A 188 -8.16 -12.43 -25.36
C GLU A 188 -8.91 -12.43 -24.02
N TYR A 189 -10.07 -11.77 -23.99
CA TYR A 189 -10.95 -11.74 -22.83
C TYR A 189 -12.41 -11.81 -23.27
N VAL A 190 -13.26 -12.37 -22.42
CA VAL A 190 -14.70 -12.48 -22.70
C VAL A 190 -15.32 -11.08 -22.59
N THR A 191 -15.98 -10.65 -23.65
CA THR A 191 -16.87 -9.47 -23.64
C THR A 191 -18.30 -9.99 -23.48
N ASN A 192 -19.03 -9.46 -22.50
CA ASN A 192 -20.46 -9.74 -22.30
C ASN A 192 -21.30 -8.61 -22.88
#